data_AF-A0A368B438-F1
#
_entry.id   AF-A0A368B438-F1
#
_cell.length_a   1.000
_cell.length_b   1.000
_cell.length_c   1.000
_cell.angle_alpha   90.00
_cell.angle_beta   90.00
_cell.angle_gamma   90.00
#
_symmetry.space_group_name_H-M   'P 1'
#
loop_
_entity.id
_entity.type
_entity.pdbx_description
1 polymer ?
#
loop_
_entity_poly.entity_id
_entity_poly.type
_entity_poly.pdbx_seq_one_letter_code
_entity_poly.pdbx_strand_id
1 'polypeptide(L)'
;MSLLLKDRVWSMEAPTAKRGVYPLHGFKLGLYRLPIVLEEPNEIKSVHDGLKKAFEMDMYADRIYATYRWKEQNMEDPDEKGYEEVDLSVTVEIVTGEVVDIIYQVFPIEKFGDPNWVKDYRKKADHFAKMVIDTILRNTILADKMISYLAKSEKIPELNAIQRLEELTPLAKIVLGAKPKPIEATDEEEEEDDASIEIPDGAKPGPIDVEYKSKMKQSAVYEAAEHTIKTWGRKGTSNGIMGIWGEFVSVDYDICVADGGCIEACPVAVYEWFDSPGNPASDKKPLMSKEPDCIFCLACEGVCPPQAIKIYEQK
;
A
#
# COMPACT_ATOMS: atom_id res chain seq x y z
N MET A 1 17.04 -3.66 -15.00
CA MET A 1 16.46 -4.91 -15.57
C MET A 1 15.87 -5.65 -14.38
N SER A 2 14.56 -5.89 -14.32
CA SER A 2 13.92 -6.46 -13.12
C SER A 2 14.47 -7.86 -12.82
N LEU A 3 14.94 -8.07 -11.58
CA LEU A 3 15.69 -9.27 -11.15
C LEU A 3 14.75 -10.44 -10.83
N LEU A 4 13.47 -10.15 -10.56
CA LEU A 4 12.38 -11.13 -10.45
C LEU A 4 12.23 -11.96 -11.74
N LEU A 5 12.78 -11.47 -12.84
CA LEU A 5 12.58 -11.95 -14.20
C LEU A 5 13.76 -12.78 -14.73
N LYS A 6 14.66 -13.23 -13.84
CA LYS A 6 15.72 -14.19 -14.21
C LYS A 6 15.13 -15.57 -14.48
N ASP A 7 14.08 -15.95 -13.75
CA ASP A 7 13.32 -17.18 -13.97
C ASP A 7 12.26 -16.97 -15.06
N ARG A 8 12.71 -16.69 -16.28
CA ARG A 8 11.84 -16.82 -17.45
C ARG A 8 11.54 -18.31 -17.60
N VAL A 9 10.37 -18.74 -17.15
CA VAL A 9 9.76 -19.97 -17.64
C VAL A 9 9.38 -19.71 -19.10
N TRP A 10 10.33 -19.88 -20.01
CA TRP A 10 10.05 -20.13 -21.41
C TRP A 10 9.57 -21.57 -21.56
N SER A 11 8.49 -21.96 -20.91
CA SER A 11 7.90 -23.27 -21.15
C SER A 11 6.70 -23.10 -22.08
N MET A 12 6.99 -23.31 -23.36
CA MET A 12 6.13 -24.23 -24.10
C MET A 12 6.62 -25.65 -23.77
N GLU A 13 6.49 -26.07 -22.52
CA GLU A 13 6.79 -27.45 -22.11
C GLU A 13 5.82 -27.85 -21.00
N ALA A 14 4.77 -28.54 -21.40
CA ALA A 14 3.93 -29.30 -20.48
C ALA A 14 3.83 -30.73 -21.00
N PRO A 15 4.33 -31.74 -20.27
CA PRO A 15 3.92 -33.13 -20.51
C PRO A 15 2.49 -33.39 -20.00
N THR A 16 1.97 -32.53 -19.11
CA THR A 16 0.69 -32.74 -18.41
C THR A 16 0.03 -31.40 -18.06
N ALA A 17 -0.18 -30.55 -19.06
CA ALA A 17 -1.02 -29.36 -18.91
C ALA A 17 -2.38 -29.75 -18.35
N LYS A 18 -2.69 -29.34 -17.11
CA LYS A 18 -4.04 -29.44 -16.56
C LYS A 18 -4.90 -28.33 -17.17
N ARG A 19 -6.08 -28.75 -17.63
CA ARG A 19 -7.13 -28.02 -18.35
C ARG A 19 -7.19 -26.50 -18.10
N GLY A 20 -6.79 -25.78 -19.15
CA GLY A 20 -6.96 -24.33 -19.32
C GLY A 20 -6.19 -23.94 -20.58
N VAL A 21 -6.67 -24.38 -21.74
CA VAL A 21 -6.02 -24.30 -23.04
C VAL A 21 -5.55 -22.88 -23.36
N TYR A 22 -4.24 -22.67 -23.54
CA TYR A 22 -3.71 -21.49 -24.25
C TYR A 22 -3.00 -21.94 -25.52
N PRO A 23 -3.68 -21.85 -26.68
CA PRO A 23 -3.11 -22.25 -27.95
C PRO A 23 -2.23 -21.14 -28.53
N LEU A 24 -0.91 -21.36 -28.48
CA LEU A 24 -0.01 -21.33 -29.65
C LEU A 24 -0.40 -20.38 -30.79
N HIS A 25 -0.15 -19.08 -30.65
CA HIS A 25 0.01 -18.17 -31.78
C HIS A 25 1.18 -17.23 -31.48
N GLY A 26 2.28 -17.37 -32.22
CA GLY A 26 3.29 -16.36 -32.63
C GLY A 26 3.82 -15.26 -31.69
N PHE A 27 3.39 -15.16 -30.44
CA PHE A 27 3.59 -14.00 -29.58
C PHE A 27 4.46 -14.39 -28.38
N LYS A 28 5.42 -13.53 -28.02
CA LYS A 28 6.19 -13.73 -26.79
C LYS A 28 5.24 -13.56 -25.62
N LEU A 29 5.02 -14.66 -24.90
CA LEU A 29 4.24 -14.72 -23.68
C LEU A 29 5.21 -14.69 -22.50
N GLY A 30 5.01 -13.76 -21.58
CA GLY A 30 5.65 -13.84 -20.28
C GLY A 30 4.65 -14.38 -19.28
N LEU A 31 4.93 -15.57 -18.75
CA LEU A 31 4.20 -16.17 -17.64
C LEU A 31 5.09 -16.10 -16.41
N TYR A 32 4.61 -15.44 -15.35
CA TYR A 32 5.28 -15.35 -14.07
C TYR A 32 4.40 -15.93 -12.99
N ARG A 33 4.92 -16.95 -12.32
CA ARG A 33 4.23 -17.63 -11.23
C ARG A 33 4.76 -17.11 -9.90
N LEU A 34 3.90 -16.44 -9.14
CA LEU A 34 4.23 -15.91 -7.83
C LEU A 34 3.69 -16.86 -6.75
N PRO A 35 4.53 -17.27 -5.78
CA PRO A 35 4.15 -18.21 -4.73
C PRO A 35 3.36 -17.51 -3.60
N ILE A 36 2.32 -16.78 -3.97
CA ILE A 36 1.45 -16.01 -3.08
C ILE A 36 -0.01 -16.32 -3.38
N VAL A 37 -0.82 -16.40 -2.32
CA VAL A 37 -2.25 -16.71 -2.39
C VAL A 37 -3.04 -15.42 -2.52
N LEU A 38 -3.99 -15.35 -3.46
CA LEU A 38 -4.93 -14.24 -3.61
C LEU A 38 -6.31 -14.82 -3.97
N GLU A 39 -7.13 -15.07 -2.95
CA GLU A 39 -8.46 -15.69 -3.12
C GLU A 39 -9.57 -14.82 -2.53
N GLU A 40 -9.25 -13.94 -1.59
CA GLU A 40 -10.24 -13.13 -0.91
C GLU A 40 -10.80 -12.05 -1.84
N PRO A 41 -12.13 -11.98 -2.03
CA PRO A 41 -12.75 -11.00 -2.94
C PRO A 41 -12.39 -9.55 -2.61
N ASN A 42 -12.19 -9.23 -1.33
CA ASN A 42 -11.80 -7.89 -0.87
C ASN A 42 -10.38 -7.54 -1.30
N GLU A 43 -9.45 -8.49 -1.22
CA GLU A 43 -8.07 -8.30 -1.66
C GLU A 43 -7.98 -8.14 -3.18
N ILE A 44 -8.72 -8.98 -3.94
CA ILE A 44 -8.83 -8.90 -5.40
C ILE A 44 -9.37 -7.52 -5.82
N LYS A 45 -10.44 -7.07 -5.17
CA LYS A 45 -11.02 -5.74 -5.42
C LYS A 45 -10.06 -4.62 -5.05
N SER A 46 -9.28 -4.77 -3.98
CA SER A 46 -8.25 -3.79 -3.57
C SER A 46 -7.13 -3.66 -4.61
N VAL A 47 -6.67 -4.77 -5.20
CA VAL A 47 -5.69 -4.77 -6.30
C VAL A 47 -6.25 -4.02 -7.52
N HIS A 48 -7.50 -4.32 -7.89
CA HIS A 48 -8.18 -3.67 -9.02
C HIS A 48 -8.37 -2.16 -8.78
N ASP A 49 -8.98 -1.78 -7.66
CA ASP A 49 -9.35 -0.40 -7.37
C ASP A 49 -8.14 0.50 -7.06
N GLY A 50 -7.09 -0.06 -6.46
CA GLY A 50 -5.86 0.67 -6.15
C GLY A 50 -5.18 1.20 -7.42
N LEU A 51 -5.19 0.43 -8.51
CA LEU A 51 -4.41 0.72 -9.72
C LEU A 51 -5.16 1.52 -10.78
N LYS A 52 -6.46 1.82 -10.60
CA LYS A 52 -7.29 2.57 -11.55
C LYS A 52 -6.74 3.94 -11.96
N LYS A 53 -5.92 4.57 -11.11
CA LYS A 53 -5.30 5.86 -11.39
C LYS A 53 -4.07 5.75 -12.31
N ALA A 54 -3.44 4.58 -12.37
CA ALA A 54 -2.20 4.37 -13.12
C ALA A 54 -2.43 3.62 -14.44
N PHE A 55 -3.40 2.70 -14.45
CA PHE A 55 -3.68 1.83 -15.58
C PHE A 55 -5.17 1.79 -15.85
N GLU A 56 -5.51 1.46 -17.10
CA GLU A 56 -6.87 1.07 -17.44
C GLU A 56 -7.09 -0.34 -16.88
N MET A 57 -7.97 -0.45 -15.90
CA MET A 57 -8.20 -1.67 -15.14
C MET A 57 -9.55 -2.27 -15.51
N ASP A 58 -9.53 -3.56 -15.86
CA ASP A 58 -10.73 -4.38 -16.03
C ASP A 58 -10.64 -5.61 -15.12
N MET A 59 -11.80 -6.18 -14.76
CA MET A 59 -11.86 -7.39 -13.95
C MET A 59 -12.97 -8.29 -14.45
N TYR A 60 -12.64 -9.57 -14.65
CA TYR A 60 -13.59 -10.59 -15.06
C TYR A 60 -13.28 -11.91 -14.36
N ALA A 61 -14.25 -12.41 -13.58
CA ALA A 61 -14.11 -13.62 -12.78
C ALA A 61 -12.84 -13.59 -11.89
N ASP A 62 -11.91 -14.51 -12.11
CA ASP A 62 -10.65 -14.72 -11.41
C ASP A 62 -9.46 -13.93 -12.02
N ARG A 63 -9.75 -12.96 -12.89
CA ARG A 63 -8.74 -12.26 -13.68
C ARG A 63 -8.86 -10.75 -13.55
N ILE A 64 -7.72 -10.11 -13.35
CA ILE A 64 -7.56 -8.66 -13.36
C ILE A 64 -6.69 -8.29 -14.57
N TYR A 65 -7.17 -7.37 -15.39
CA TYR A 65 -6.44 -6.85 -16.54
C TYR A 65 -5.97 -5.43 -16.25
N ALA A 66 -4.68 -5.19 -16.43
CA ALA A 66 -4.06 -3.88 -16.33
C ALA A 66 -3.48 -3.50 -17.69
N THR A 67 -4.10 -2.52 -18.36
CA THR A 67 -3.65 -2.01 -19.66
C THR A 67 -2.91 -0.69 -19.49
N TYR A 68 -1.71 -0.63 -20.04
CA TYR A 68 -0.91 0.58 -20.15
C TYR A 68 -0.88 1.04 -21.61
N ARG A 69 -1.28 2.30 -21.85
CA ARG A 69 -1.24 2.95 -23.16
C ARG A 69 -0.09 3.94 -23.21
N TRP A 70 0.59 4.02 -24.35
CA TRP A 70 1.59 5.05 -24.63
C TRP A 70 1.50 5.50 -26.08
N LYS A 71 1.98 6.72 -26.35
CA LYS A 71 2.06 7.28 -27.69
C LYS A 71 3.49 7.20 -28.20
N GLU A 72 3.65 6.84 -29.46
CA GLU A 72 4.90 7.06 -30.20
C GLU A 72 4.63 8.13 -31.25
N GLN A 73 5.63 8.97 -31.49
CA GLN A 73 5.60 10.02 -32.51
C GLN A 73 6.87 9.89 -33.35
N ASN A 74 6.75 10.05 -34.67
CA ASN A 74 7.89 9.93 -35.56
C ASN A 74 8.77 11.20 -35.58
N MET A 75 8.21 12.36 -35.21
CA MET A 75 8.81 13.68 -35.22
C MET A 75 8.40 14.43 -33.94
N GLU A 76 9.25 15.38 -33.49
CA GLU A 76 9.02 16.16 -32.27
C GLU A 76 8.02 17.31 -32.48
N ASP A 77 7.92 17.84 -33.70
CA ASP A 77 7.01 18.93 -34.06
C ASP A 77 5.72 18.37 -34.69
N PRO A 78 4.55 18.54 -34.05
CA PRO A 78 3.26 18.10 -34.59
C PRO A 78 2.84 18.80 -35.90
N ASP A 79 3.39 19.98 -36.19
CA ASP A 79 3.01 20.79 -37.35
C ASP A 79 3.92 20.52 -38.58
N GLU A 80 4.93 19.66 -38.45
CA GLU A 80 5.81 19.28 -39.54
C GLU A 80 5.13 18.34 -40.56
N LYS A 81 5.44 18.57 -41.86
CA LYS A 81 4.93 17.73 -42.94
C LYS A 81 5.48 16.31 -42.82
N GLY A 82 4.60 15.35 -42.54
CA GLY A 82 4.96 13.95 -42.37
C GLY A 82 4.91 13.47 -40.92
N TYR A 83 4.38 14.28 -39.99
CA TYR A 83 4.07 13.85 -38.64
C TYR A 83 3.10 12.67 -38.63
N GLU A 84 3.49 11.60 -37.94
CA GLU A 84 2.67 10.42 -37.68
C GLU A 84 2.76 10.10 -36.19
N GLU A 85 1.61 9.92 -35.56
CA GLU A 85 1.49 9.40 -34.20
C GLU A 85 0.76 8.05 -34.20
N VAL A 86 1.10 7.20 -33.23
CA VAL A 86 0.37 5.95 -32.99
C VAL A 86 0.17 5.72 -31.50
N ASP A 87 -1.04 5.31 -31.15
CA ASP A 87 -1.39 4.88 -29.81
C ASP A 87 -1.13 3.37 -29.70
N LEU A 88 -0.20 3.01 -28.82
CA LEU A 88 0.17 1.62 -28.55
C LEU A 88 -0.26 1.23 -27.14
N SER A 89 -0.48 -0.06 -26.92
CA SER A 89 -0.87 -0.58 -25.62
C SER A 89 -0.25 -1.93 -25.30
N VAL A 90 -0.14 -2.21 -24.01
CA VAL A 90 0.24 -3.52 -23.47
C VAL A 90 -0.67 -3.86 -22.32
N THR A 91 -1.16 -5.09 -22.29
CA THR A 91 -2.06 -5.58 -21.24
C THR A 91 -1.35 -6.68 -20.45
N VAL A 92 -1.38 -6.52 -19.13
CA VAL A 92 -0.94 -7.51 -18.15
C VAL A 92 -2.18 -8.11 -17.51
N GLU A 93 -2.28 -9.42 -17.52
CA GLU A 93 -3.33 -10.22 -16.91
C GLU A 93 -2.79 -10.82 -15.60
N ILE A 94 -3.56 -10.70 -14.53
CA ILE A 94 -3.27 -11.29 -13.22
C ILE A 94 -4.36 -12.33 -12.97
N VAL A 95 -3.98 -13.59 -12.89
CA VAL A 95 -4.87 -14.70 -12.54
C VAL A 95 -4.74 -14.94 -11.03
N THR A 96 -5.87 -14.81 -10.32
CA THR A 96 -5.96 -14.94 -8.87
C THR A 96 -6.25 -16.39 -8.46
N GLY A 97 -5.72 -16.84 -7.33
CA GLY A 97 -5.93 -18.19 -6.80
C GLY A 97 -4.92 -18.54 -5.70
N GLU A 98 -4.76 -19.84 -5.41
CA GLU A 98 -3.72 -20.37 -4.49
C GLU A 98 -2.31 -19.90 -4.88
N VAL A 99 -2.10 -19.71 -6.19
CA VAL A 99 -0.86 -19.20 -6.78
C VAL A 99 -1.25 -18.11 -7.77
N VAL A 100 -0.66 -16.93 -7.63
CA VAL A 100 -0.90 -15.82 -8.56
C VAL A 100 -0.04 -16.00 -9.81
N ASP A 101 -0.69 -16.12 -10.96
CA ASP A 101 -0.03 -16.16 -12.26
C ASP A 101 -0.20 -14.81 -12.97
N ILE A 102 0.91 -14.13 -13.28
CA ILE A 102 0.94 -12.89 -14.04
C ILE A 102 1.35 -13.19 -15.49
N ILE A 103 0.50 -12.81 -16.43
CA ILE A 103 0.63 -13.11 -17.85
C ILE A 103 0.63 -11.81 -18.64
N TYR A 104 1.52 -11.67 -19.62
CA TYR A 104 1.41 -10.60 -20.60
C TYR A 104 1.74 -11.10 -22.01
N GLN A 105 1.10 -10.48 -23.00
CA GLN A 105 1.25 -10.82 -24.40
C GLN A 105 1.62 -9.59 -25.21
N VAL A 106 2.70 -9.69 -26.00
CA VAL A 106 3.11 -8.62 -26.92
C VAL A 106 2.63 -8.98 -28.33
N PHE A 107 1.65 -8.22 -28.83
CA PHE A 107 1.14 -8.36 -30.19
C PHE A 107 2.08 -7.70 -31.21
N PRO A 108 2.33 -8.28 -32.39
CA PRO A 108 3.12 -7.63 -33.44
C PRO A 108 2.32 -6.49 -34.05
N ILE A 109 3.02 -5.41 -34.37
CA ILE A 109 2.49 -4.25 -35.10
C ILE A 109 2.46 -4.51 -36.62
N GLU A 110 2.32 -5.77 -37.06
CA GLU A 110 2.34 -6.14 -38.49
C GLU A 110 0.93 -6.43 -39.01
N LYS A 111 -0.11 -5.87 -38.39
CA LYS A 111 -1.49 -6.01 -38.88
C LYS A 111 -1.80 -4.86 -39.84
N PHE A 112 -1.53 -5.06 -41.13
CA PHE A 112 -2.03 -4.29 -42.28
C PHE A 112 -2.37 -2.81 -42.02
N GLY A 113 -1.39 -1.91 -42.19
CA GLY A 113 -1.58 -0.46 -42.10
C GLY A 113 -0.83 0.21 -40.94
N ASP A 114 -0.05 -0.56 -40.21
CA ASP A 114 0.66 -0.12 -39.02
C ASP A 114 1.95 0.69 -39.31
N PRO A 115 2.37 1.56 -38.38
CA PRO A 115 3.50 2.48 -38.53
C PRO A 115 4.86 1.76 -38.54
N ASN A 116 5.37 1.46 -39.75
CA ASN A 116 6.68 0.82 -39.97
C ASN A 116 7.88 1.60 -39.40
N TRP A 117 7.69 2.88 -39.04
CA TRP A 117 8.72 3.72 -38.45
C TRP A 117 8.95 3.44 -36.96
N VAL A 118 8.04 2.74 -36.27
CA VAL A 118 8.21 2.41 -34.84
C VAL A 118 9.35 1.41 -34.66
N LYS A 119 10.47 1.90 -34.13
CA LYS A 119 11.66 1.08 -33.86
C LYS A 119 11.61 0.44 -32.48
N ASP A 120 12.17 -0.77 -32.37
CA ASP A 120 12.34 -1.51 -31.11
C ASP A 120 11.05 -1.75 -30.30
N TYR A 121 9.88 -1.73 -30.96
CA TYR A 121 8.58 -1.91 -30.30
C TYR A 121 8.55 -3.07 -29.31
N ARG A 122 9.03 -4.25 -29.73
CA ARG A 122 9.01 -5.44 -28.86
C ARG A 122 9.81 -5.25 -27.57
N LYS A 123 10.92 -4.51 -27.61
CA LYS A 123 11.71 -4.19 -26.41
C LYS A 123 11.00 -3.17 -25.54
N LYS A 124 10.39 -2.15 -26.14
CA LYS A 124 9.60 -1.13 -25.42
C LYS A 124 8.36 -1.75 -24.75
N ALA A 125 7.62 -2.57 -25.47
CA ALA A 125 6.44 -3.29 -24.95
C ALA A 125 6.82 -4.26 -23.81
N ASP A 126 7.92 -5.01 -23.95
CA ASP A 126 8.48 -5.86 -22.87
C ASP A 126 8.89 -5.02 -21.65
N HIS A 127 9.52 -3.86 -21.86
CA HIS A 127 9.88 -2.95 -20.77
C HIS A 127 8.65 -2.39 -20.04
N PHE A 128 7.63 -1.94 -20.78
CA PHE A 128 6.40 -1.43 -20.18
C PHE A 128 5.60 -2.52 -19.48
N ALA A 129 5.53 -3.74 -20.03
CA ALA A 129 4.93 -4.87 -19.34
C ALA A 129 5.60 -5.12 -17.98
N LYS A 130 6.95 -5.14 -17.95
CA LYS A 130 7.70 -5.31 -16.70
C LYS A 130 7.49 -4.17 -15.72
N MET A 131 7.40 -2.93 -16.21
CA MET A 131 7.06 -1.78 -15.39
C MET A 131 5.67 -1.93 -14.76
N VAL A 132 4.67 -2.37 -15.53
CA VAL A 132 3.31 -2.62 -15.03
C VAL A 132 3.33 -3.71 -13.95
N ILE A 133 4.04 -4.82 -14.20
CA ILE A 133 4.18 -5.94 -13.25
C ILE A 133 4.86 -5.50 -11.95
N ASP A 134 6.01 -4.83 -12.04
CA ASP A 134 6.73 -4.31 -10.89
C ASP A 134 5.86 -3.33 -10.10
N THR A 135 5.07 -2.49 -10.80
CA THR A 135 4.15 -1.52 -10.19
C THR A 135 3.00 -2.21 -9.46
N ILE A 136 2.40 -3.25 -10.07
CA ILE A 136 1.36 -4.08 -9.45
C ILE A 136 1.91 -4.74 -8.19
N LEU A 137 3.09 -5.34 -8.27
CA LEU A 137 3.72 -6.04 -7.15
C LEU A 137 4.02 -5.10 -5.98
N ARG A 138 4.54 -3.90 -6.25
CA ARG A 138 4.95 -2.96 -5.20
C ARG A 138 3.82 -2.15 -4.58
N ASN A 139 2.78 -1.83 -5.34
CA ASN A 139 1.73 -0.89 -4.91
C ASN A 139 0.41 -1.58 -4.57
N THR A 140 0.41 -2.90 -4.35
CA THR A 140 -0.80 -3.64 -3.97
C THR A 140 -0.52 -4.57 -2.80
N ILE A 141 -1.55 -5.26 -2.32
CA ILE A 141 -1.41 -6.27 -1.26
C ILE A 141 -0.45 -7.42 -1.64
N LEU A 142 -0.15 -7.58 -2.93
CA LEU A 142 0.85 -8.53 -3.38
C LEU A 142 2.24 -8.24 -2.79
N ALA A 143 2.55 -6.97 -2.45
CA ALA A 143 3.79 -6.60 -1.79
C ALA A 143 3.92 -7.30 -0.43
N ASP A 144 2.91 -7.14 0.43
CA ASP A 144 2.89 -7.67 1.80
C ASP A 144 2.99 -9.21 1.79
N LYS A 145 2.27 -9.84 0.86
CA LYS A 145 2.29 -11.31 0.69
C LYS A 145 3.64 -11.79 0.16
N MET A 146 4.27 -11.04 -0.74
CA MET A 146 5.58 -11.38 -1.28
C MET A 146 6.69 -11.20 -0.24
N ILE A 147 6.64 -10.14 0.58
CA ILE A 147 7.55 -9.92 1.71
C ILE A 147 7.42 -11.06 2.72
N SER A 148 6.17 -11.41 3.09
CA SER A 148 5.89 -12.53 3.99
C SER A 148 6.41 -13.86 3.45
N TYR A 149 6.30 -14.09 2.14
CA TYR A 149 6.86 -15.26 1.48
C TYR A 149 8.39 -15.26 1.55
N LEU A 150 9.05 -14.16 1.14
CA LEU A 150 10.51 -14.03 1.11
C LEU A 150 11.13 -14.18 2.50
N ALA A 151 10.54 -13.55 3.53
CA ALA A 151 10.98 -13.68 4.91
C ALA A 151 10.95 -15.14 5.38
N LYS A 152 9.91 -15.90 5.03
CA LYS A 152 9.77 -17.32 5.38
C LYS A 152 10.69 -18.23 4.55
N SER A 153 10.78 -18.01 3.25
CA SER A 153 11.54 -18.89 2.34
C SER A 153 13.05 -18.70 2.50
N GLU A 154 13.50 -17.45 2.64
CA GLU A 154 14.93 -17.12 2.74
C GLU A 154 15.39 -16.99 4.21
N LYS A 155 14.48 -17.07 5.19
CA LYS A 155 14.75 -16.91 6.63
C LYS A 155 15.46 -15.59 6.96
N ILE A 156 15.09 -14.54 6.25
CA ILE A 156 15.60 -13.19 6.42
C ILE A 156 14.60 -12.35 7.21
N PRO A 157 15.06 -11.32 7.97
CA PRO A 157 14.16 -10.39 8.63
C PRO A 157 13.31 -9.62 7.61
N GLU A 158 12.14 -9.14 8.03
CA GLU A 158 11.17 -8.48 7.13
C GLU A 158 11.76 -7.26 6.42
N LEU A 159 12.63 -6.49 7.09
CA LEU A 159 13.35 -5.36 6.50
C LEU A 159 14.21 -5.78 5.29
N ASN A 160 14.93 -6.90 5.41
CA ASN A 160 15.74 -7.42 4.30
C ASN A 160 14.84 -7.99 3.20
N ALA A 161 13.68 -8.55 3.54
CA ALA A 161 12.70 -9.01 2.56
C ALA A 161 12.07 -7.85 1.76
N ILE A 162 11.88 -6.69 2.38
CA ILE A 162 11.46 -5.46 1.71
C ILE A 162 12.53 -5.03 0.70
N GLN A 163 13.77 -4.84 1.15
CA GLN A 163 14.88 -4.46 0.26
C GLN A 163 15.02 -5.45 -0.90
N ARG A 164 14.86 -6.75 -0.63
CA ARG A 164 14.87 -7.80 -1.64
C ARG A 164 13.75 -7.62 -2.66
N LEU A 165 12.54 -7.31 -2.24
CA LEU A 165 11.43 -7.02 -3.14
C LEU A 165 11.72 -5.78 -4.02
N GLU A 166 12.36 -4.75 -3.47
CA GLU A 166 12.75 -3.56 -4.24
C GLU A 166 13.81 -3.87 -5.30
N GLU A 167 14.84 -4.65 -4.96
CA GLU A 167 15.84 -5.13 -5.92
C GLU A 167 15.21 -5.96 -7.04
N LEU A 168 14.19 -6.75 -6.69
CA LEU A 168 13.46 -7.57 -7.64
C LEU A 168 12.59 -6.73 -8.58
N THR A 169 12.08 -5.58 -8.13
CA THR A 169 11.10 -4.73 -8.85
C THR A 169 11.59 -3.30 -9.17
N PRO A 170 12.73 -3.12 -9.87
CA PRO A 170 13.35 -1.82 -10.12
C PRO A 170 12.57 -0.91 -11.10
N LEU A 171 11.57 -1.43 -11.82
CA LEU A 171 10.78 -0.64 -12.78
C LEU A 171 9.44 -0.18 -12.22
N ALA A 172 9.17 -0.41 -10.93
CA ALA A 172 7.92 -0.01 -10.32
C ALA A 172 7.75 1.53 -10.36
N LYS A 173 6.64 1.98 -10.96
CA LYS A 173 6.22 3.38 -10.82
C LYS A 173 5.55 3.56 -9.46
N ILE A 174 5.72 4.75 -8.90
CA ILE A 174 5.03 5.16 -7.69
C ILE A 174 3.61 5.56 -8.09
N VAL A 175 2.60 4.79 -7.71
CA VAL A 175 1.20 5.12 -8.01
C VAL A 175 0.60 5.83 -6.80
N LEU A 176 0.30 7.12 -6.96
CA LEU A 176 -0.35 7.92 -5.92
C LEU A 176 -1.78 7.40 -5.66
N GLY A 177 -1.94 6.59 -4.61
CA GLY A 177 -3.22 6.07 -4.15
C GLY A 177 -3.47 4.57 -4.37
N ALA A 178 -2.49 3.81 -4.87
CA ALA A 178 -2.51 2.35 -4.88
C ALA A 178 -1.72 1.84 -3.67
N LYS A 179 -2.39 1.66 -2.51
CA LYS A 179 -1.77 1.51 -1.18
C LYS A 179 -0.70 2.58 -0.85
N PRO A 180 -0.62 3.05 0.40
CA PRO A 180 0.49 3.89 0.80
C PRO A 180 1.79 3.08 0.63
N LYS A 181 2.77 3.67 -0.06
CA LYS A 181 4.17 3.28 0.12
C LYS A 181 4.42 3.14 1.64
N PRO A 182 5.13 2.09 2.10
CA PRO A 182 5.90 2.24 3.32
C PRO A 182 6.72 3.51 3.12
N ILE A 183 6.48 4.50 3.96
CA ILE A 183 7.44 5.58 4.14
C ILE A 183 8.77 4.87 4.32
N GLU A 184 9.75 5.27 3.52
CA GLU A 184 11.13 4.92 3.75
C GLU A 184 11.37 5.04 5.26
N ALA A 185 11.53 3.90 5.94
CA ALA A 185 12.50 3.84 7.00
C ALA A 185 13.82 4.07 6.27
N THR A 186 14.12 5.34 5.98
CA THR A 186 15.43 5.83 6.31
C THR A 186 15.61 5.40 7.76
N ASP A 187 16.39 4.34 7.95
CA ASP A 187 17.33 4.27 9.04
C ASP A 187 18.26 5.50 8.91
N GLU A 188 17.69 6.69 9.06
CA GLU A 188 18.20 7.59 10.04
C GLU A 188 17.53 7.09 11.32
N GLU A 189 18.20 6.15 11.98
CA GLU A 189 18.48 6.39 13.39
C GLU A 189 19.12 7.78 13.46
N GLU A 190 18.31 8.83 13.38
CA GLU A 190 18.35 9.75 14.47
C GLU A 190 17.67 8.97 15.61
N GLU A 191 18.50 8.20 16.34
CA GLU A 191 18.55 8.46 17.77
C GLU A 191 18.68 9.99 17.90
N GLU A 192 17.56 10.71 17.78
CA GLU A 192 17.42 11.96 18.52
C GLU A 192 17.52 11.48 19.95
N ASP A 193 18.76 11.49 20.46
CA ASP A 193 19.07 11.39 21.87
C ASP A 193 17.92 12.07 22.60
N ASP A 194 17.26 11.33 23.51
CA ASP A 194 16.17 11.81 24.38
C ASP A 194 16.57 13.11 25.14
N ALA A 195 17.84 13.52 25.03
CA ALA A 195 18.43 14.76 25.51
C ALA A 195 18.11 16.04 24.70
N SER A 196 17.56 15.97 23.47
CA SER A 196 17.27 17.17 22.65
C SER A 196 15.77 17.48 22.47
N ILE A 197 14.87 16.60 22.92
CA ILE A 197 13.42 16.82 22.82
C ILE A 197 12.96 17.70 24.00
N GLU A 198 12.59 18.95 23.72
CA GLU A 198 11.92 19.81 24.70
C GLU A 198 10.52 19.25 25.01
N ILE A 199 10.42 18.49 26.10
CA ILE A 199 9.14 17.98 26.62
C ILE A 199 8.32 19.18 27.14
N PRO A 200 7.09 19.40 26.64
CA PRO A 200 6.22 20.47 27.12
C PRO A 200 5.91 20.33 28.62
N ASP A 201 5.88 21.45 29.34
CA ASP A 201 5.50 21.51 30.75
C ASP A 201 3.95 21.48 30.88
N GLY A 202 3.39 20.27 30.95
CA GLY A 202 1.97 20.02 31.17
C GLY A 202 1.18 19.62 29.92
N ALA A 203 -0.15 19.49 30.09
CA ALA A 203 -1.06 19.08 29.03
C ALA A 203 -1.20 20.16 27.95
N LYS A 204 -1.19 19.74 26.68
CA LYS A 204 -1.49 20.60 25.54
C LYS A 204 -2.94 21.09 25.64
N PRO A 205 -3.23 22.37 25.34
CA PRO A 205 -4.60 22.86 25.31
C PRO A 205 -5.38 22.18 24.17
N GLY A 206 -6.56 21.66 24.50
CA GLY A 206 -7.51 21.15 23.49
C GLY A 206 -8.32 22.27 22.82
N PRO A 207 -9.18 21.93 21.84
CA PRO A 207 -9.59 20.58 21.42
C PRO A 207 -8.58 19.87 20.50
N ILE A 208 -8.77 18.55 20.31
CA ILE A 208 -8.04 17.76 19.30
C ILE A 208 -8.19 18.39 17.89
N ASP A 209 -7.10 18.39 17.12
CA ASP A 209 -7.12 18.87 15.73
C ASP A 209 -7.87 17.86 14.84
N VAL A 210 -9.02 18.25 14.30
CA VAL A 210 -9.86 17.37 13.46
C VAL A 210 -9.21 17.04 12.11
N GLU A 211 -8.23 17.83 11.68
CA GLU A 211 -7.49 17.61 10.43
C GLU A 211 -6.10 16.99 10.68
N TYR A 212 -5.85 16.44 11.88
CA TYR A 212 -4.55 15.89 12.22
C TYR A 212 -4.04 14.82 11.24
N LYS A 213 -4.94 14.05 10.61
CA LYS A 213 -4.60 13.03 9.61
C LYS A 213 -3.90 13.60 8.37
N SER A 214 -4.10 14.88 8.03
CA SER A 214 -3.42 15.54 6.91
C SER A 214 -2.21 16.37 7.35
N LYS A 215 -2.16 16.81 8.60
CA LYS A 215 -1.12 17.71 9.14
C LYS A 215 0.01 16.97 9.87
N MET A 216 -0.30 15.84 10.50
CA MET A 216 0.65 15.06 11.29
C MET A 216 1.13 13.83 10.52
N LYS A 217 2.42 13.52 10.65
CA LYS A 217 2.99 12.27 10.14
C LYS A 217 2.47 11.10 10.98
N GLN A 218 2.15 10.00 10.32
CA GLN A 218 1.81 8.75 10.99
C GLN A 218 3.07 8.22 11.71
N SER A 219 2.91 7.86 12.97
CA SER A 219 3.97 7.32 13.84
C SER A 219 3.84 5.78 13.95
N ALA A 220 4.75 5.16 14.71
CA ALA A 220 4.76 3.71 14.93
C ALA A 220 3.42 3.22 15.48
N VAL A 221 2.89 2.19 14.83
CA VAL A 221 1.59 1.59 15.17
C VAL A 221 1.72 0.84 16.51
N TYR A 222 0.63 0.81 17.29
CA TYR A 222 0.57 0.09 18.56
C TYR A 222 -0.30 -1.15 18.43
N GLU A 223 0.28 -2.32 18.66
CA GLU A 223 -0.46 -3.60 18.64
C GLU A 223 -1.17 -3.82 19.98
N ALA A 224 -2.48 -3.62 20.01
CA ALA A 224 -3.32 -4.08 21.13
C ALA A 224 -3.78 -5.52 20.88
N ALA A 225 -4.33 -6.16 21.92
CA ALA A 225 -4.64 -7.60 21.88
C ALA A 225 -5.61 -8.02 20.77
N GLU A 226 -6.55 -7.15 20.39
CA GLU A 226 -7.63 -7.45 19.42
C GLU A 226 -7.59 -6.53 18.19
N HIS A 227 -6.86 -5.41 18.25
CA HIS A 227 -6.82 -4.41 17.19
C HIS A 227 -5.48 -3.66 17.14
N THR A 228 -5.05 -3.34 15.93
CA THR A 228 -3.85 -2.58 15.66
C THR A 228 -4.18 -1.07 15.63
N ILE A 229 -3.71 -0.33 16.63
CA ILE A 229 -4.01 1.10 16.83
C ILE A 229 -2.99 1.96 16.08
N LYS A 230 -3.46 2.75 15.13
CA LYS A 230 -2.62 3.74 14.42
C LYS A 230 -2.28 4.92 15.35
N THR A 231 -1.08 5.47 15.21
CA THR A 231 -0.64 6.65 15.97
C THR A 231 -0.13 7.74 15.03
N TRP A 232 -0.15 9.00 15.47
CA TRP A 232 0.28 10.17 14.71
C TRP A 232 1.02 11.16 15.61
N GLY A 233 2.15 11.68 15.13
CA GLY A 233 2.88 12.75 15.80
C GLY A 233 3.64 12.36 17.08
N ARG A 234 3.73 11.08 17.43
CA ARG A 234 4.58 10.58 18.52
C ARG A 234 6.05 10.88 18.21
N LYS A 235 6.79 11.40 19.19
CA LYS A 235 8.22 11.69 19.09
C LYS A 235 9.00 10.94 20.18
N GLY A 236 10.13 10.34 19.78
CA GLY A 236 10.97 9.57 20.69
C GLY A 236 10.33 8.28 21.21
N THR A 237 11.05 7.61 22.11
CA THR A 237 10.59 6.39 22.79
C THR A 237 9.97 6.69 24.17
N SER A 238 10.29 7.86 24.74
CA SER A 238 9.73 8.34 26.00
C SER A 238 8.24 8.68 25.88
N ASN A 239 7.53 8.72 27.02
CA ASN A 239 6.11 9.10 27.06
C ASN A 239 5.91 10.63 27.05
N GLY A 240 6.96 11.41 26.79
CA GLY A 240 6.91 12.88 26.82
C GLY A 240 5.96 13.47 25.78
N ILE A 241 6.02 12.97 24.53
CA ILE A 241 5.16 13.39 23.42
C ILE A 241 4.59 12.14 22.74
N MET A 242 3.35 11.80 23.07
CA MET A 242 2.70 10.58 22.62
C MET A 242 1.85 10.77 21.37
N GLY A 243 1.43 12.01 21.08
CA GLY A 243 0.62 12.33 19.91
C GLY A 243 -0.82 11.79 19.97
N ILE A 244 -1.42 11.59 18.79
CA ILE A 244 -2.80 11.13 18.64
C ILE A 244 -2.82 9.64 18.33
N TRP A 245 -3.73 8.91 18.97
CA TRP A 245 -3.89 7.47 18.84
C TRP A 245 -5.30 7.16 18.32
N GLY A 246 -5.45 6.14 17.47
CA GLY A 246 -6.73 5.70 16.91
C GLY A 246 -7.18 6.41 15.63
N GLU A 247 -7.85 5.70 14.73
CA GLU A 247 -8.26 6.14 13.40
C GLU A 247 -9.72 6.63 13.32
N PHE A 248 -10.65 5.80 13.78
CA PHE A 248 -12.08 6.08 13.88
C PHE A 248 -12.46 6.59 15.27
N VAL A 249 -11.73 6.14 16.30
CA VAL A 249 -11.84 6.56 17.69
C VAL A 249 -10.51 7.19 18.08
N SER A 250 -10.35 8.49 17.83
CA SER A 250 -9.07 9.16 17.97
C SER A 250 -8.96 9.88 19.31
N VAL A 251 -7.85 9.70 20.03
CA VAL A 251 -7.56 10.37 21.31
C VAL A 251 -6.19 11.03 21.23
N ASP A 252 -6.12 12.34 21.48
CA ASP A 252 -4.87 13.08 21.63
C ASP A 252 -4.32 12.85 23.06
N TYR A 253 -3.25 12.05 23.17
CA TYR A 253 -2.66 11.71 24.46
C TYR A 253 -1.88 12.88 25.07
N ASP A 254 -1.47 13.86 24.27
CA ASP A 254 -0.81 15.06 24.77
C ASP A 254 -1.81 16.07 25.35
N ILE A 255 -3.09 15.97 24.99
CA ILE A 255 -4.21 16.73 25.56
C ILE A 255 -4.89 15.96 26.71
N CYS A 256 -4.96 14.63 26.63
CA CYS A 256 -5.70 13.79 27.57
C CYS A 256 -5.15 13.90 29.00
N VAL A 257 -6.02 14.21 29.96
CA VAL A 257 -5.68 14.37 31.39
C VAL A 257 -6.09 13.17 32.27
N ALA A 258 -6.38 12.02 31.66
CA ALA A 258 -6.86 10.81 32.35
C ALA A 258 -8.14 11.01 33.19
N ASP A 259 -9.07 11.86 32.75
CA ASP A 259 -10.35 12.10 33.44
C ASP A 259 -11.20 10.82 33.58
N GLY A 260 -11.16 9.95 32.57
CA GLY A 260 -11.85 8.65 32.61
C GLY A 260 -13.32 8.66 32.23
N GLY A 261 -13.97 9.83 32.08
CA GLY A 261 -15.39 9.92 31.70
C GLY A 261 -15.72 9.21 30.37
N CYS A 262 -14.77 9.14 29.43
CA CYS A 262 -14.92 8.41 28.17
C CYS A 262 -15.04 6.89 28.34
N ILE A 263 -14.38 6.32 29.35
CA ILE A 263 -14.44 4.88 29.66
C ILE A 263 -15.81 4.54 30.24
N GLU A 264 -16.28 5.34 31.20
CA GLU A 264 -17.58 5.14 31.84
C GLU A 264 -18.76 5.40 30.90
N ALA A 265 -18.64 6.39 30.00
CA ALA A 265 -19.70 6.74 29.07
C ALA A 265 -19.82 5.77 27.87
N CYS A 266 -18.83 4.88 27.65
CA CYS A 266 -18.80 4.01 26.48
C CYS A 266 -19.69 2.76 26.68
N PRO A 267 -20.82 2.62 25.97
CA PRO A 267 -21.75 1.49 26.18
C PRO A 267 -21.20 0.14 25.71
N VAL A 268 -20.17 0.15 24.87
CA VAL A 268 -19.54 -1.04 24.28
C VAL A 268 -18.10 -1.23 24.76
N ALA A 269 -17.68 -0.49 25.79
CA ALA A 269 -16.37 -0.63 26.44
C ALA A 269 -15.17 -0.65 25.46
N VAL A 270 -15.11 0.36 24.56
CA VAL A 270 -14.01 0.53 23.59
C VAL A 270 -12.66 0.77 24.28
N TYR A 271 -12.69 1.42 25.44
CA TYR A 271 -11.50 1.92 26.11
C TYR A 271 -11.09 1.05 27.29
N GLU A 272 -9.78 0.92 27.49
CA GLU A 272 -9.16 0.41 28.71
C GLU A 272 -8.08 1.37 29.22
N TRP A 273 -7.61 1.18 30.45
CA TRP A 273 -6.52 1.99 30.98
C TRP A 273 -5.17 1.51 30.46
N PHE A 274 -4.37 2.45 29.95
CA PHE A 274 -2.98 2.24 29.55
C PHE A 274 -2.06 3.13 30.39
N ASP A 275 -0.99 2.55 30.93
CA ASP A 275 -0.03 3.27 31.74
C ASP A 275 0.98 4.03 30.86
N SER A 276 1.09 5.34 31.08
CA SER A 276 1.98 6.26 30.36
C SER A 276 2.84 7.08 31.34
N PRO A 277 3.64 6.43 32.21
CA PRO A 277 4.41 7.11 33.23
C PRO A 277 5.37 8.14 32.61
N GLY A 278 5.45 9.32 33.20
CA GLY A 278 6.33 10.40 32.74
C GLY A 278 5.76 11.24 31.58
N ASN A 279 4.50 11.05 31.23
CA ASN A 279 3.81 11.96 30.31
C ASN A 279 3.38 13.25 31.04
N PRO A 280 3.61 14.45 30.46
CA PRO A 280 3.30 15.72 31.12
C PRO A 280 1.81 15.96 31.43
N ALA A 281 0.91 15.32 30.69
CA ALA A 281 -0.53 15.52 30.86
C ALA A 281 -1.14 14.55 31.89
N SER A 282 -0.72 13.28 31.90
CA SER A 282 -1.15 12.27 32.89
C SER A 282 -0.36 10.96 32.75
N ASP A 283 -0.16 10.26 33.88
CA ASP A 283 0.54 8.95 33.91
C ASP A 283 -0.29 7.77 33.38
N LYS A 284 -1.52 8.00 32.92
CA LYS A 284 -2.40 7.00 32.31
C LYS A 284 -3.19 7.61 31.15
N LYS A 285 -3.64 6.79 30.19
CA LYS A 285 -4.46 7.20 29.04
C LYS A 285 -5.53 6.15 28.73
N PRO A 286 -6.69 6.54 28.14
CA PRO A 286 -7.69 5.60 27.65
C PRO A 286 -7.24 5.01 26.31
N LEU A 287 -6.89 3.72 26.31
CA LEU A 287 -6.49 2.96 25.13
C LEU A 287 -7.72 2.40 24.44
N MET A 288 -7.91 2.75 23.17
CA MET A 288 -9.02 2.30 22.32
C MET A 288 -8.78 0.90 21.74
N SER A 289 -8.44 -0.09 22.55
CA SER A 289 -8.08 -1.45 22.07
C SER A 289 -9.20 -2.16 21.34
N LYS A 290 -10.46 -1.74 21.55
CA LYS A 290 -11.64 -2.23 20.84
C LYS A 290 -12.26 -1.17 19.94
N GLU A 291 -11.43 -0.36 19.32
CA GLU A 291 -11.83 0.68 18.36
C GLU A 291 -12.85 0.18 17.29
N PRO A 292 -12.74 -1.04 16.71
CA PRO A 292 -13.73 -1.56 15.77
C PRO A 292 -15.13 -1.76 16.33
N ASP A 293 -15.29 -1.89 17.65
CA ASP A 293 -16.59 -2.09 18.31
C ASP A 293 -17.35 -0.77 18.50
N CYS A 294 -16.72 0.37 18.17
CA CYS A 294 -17.34 1.69 18.30
C CYS A 294 -18.62 1.80 17.47
N ILE A 295 -19.73 2.14 18.15
CA ILE A 295 -21.04 2.36 17.53
C ILE A 295 -21.31 3.82 17.15
N PHE A 296 -20.27 4.66 17.12
CA PHE A 296 -20.34 6.09 16.75
C PHE A 296 -21.40 6.91 17.52
N CYS A 297 -21.66 6.59 18.79
CA CYS A 297 -22.65 7.30 19.61
C CYS A 297 -22.22 8.72 20.06
N LEU A 298 -20.95 9.09 19.84
CA LEU A 298 -20.34 10.38 20.19
C LEU A 298 -20.35 10.74 21.69
N ALA A 299 -20.77 9.84 22.57
CA ALA A 299 -20.82 10.08 24.02
C ALA A 299 -19.45 10.45 24.59
N CYS A 300 -18.40 9.74 24.20
CA CYS A 300 -17.02 10.00 24.63
C CYS A 300 -16.48 11.36 24.18
N GLU A 301 -16.89 11.88 23.02
CA GLU A 301 -16.54 13.22 22.55
C GLU A 301 -17.21 14.30 23.42
N GLY A 302 -18.46 14.08 23.83
CA GLY A 302 -19.23 15.04 24.63
C GLY A 302 -18.82 15.10 26.11
N VAL A 303 -18.36 13.99 26.70
CA VAL A 303 -17.97 13.95 28.13
C VAL A 303 -16.52 14.34 28.39
N CYS A 304 -15.66 14.35 27.37
CA CYS A 304 -14.23 14.62 27.53
C CYS A 304 -13.97 16.11 27.86
N PRO A 305 -13.52 16.47 29.08
CA PRO A 305 -13.38 17.88 29.46
C PRO A 305 -12.39 18.68 28.59
N PRO A 306 -11.19 18.17 28.24
CA PRO A 306 -10.28 18.89 27.36
C PRO A 306 -10.59 18.66 25.87
N GLN A 307 -11.68 17.96 25.53
CA GLN A 307 -12.06 17.63 24.16
C GLN A 307 -10.92 16.96 23.38
N ALA A 308 -10.26 16.00 24.03
CA ALA A 308 -9.13 15.24 23.46
C ALA A 308 -9.57 14.14 22.49
N ILE A 309 -10.87 13.89 22.34
CA ILE A 309 -11.41 12.74 21.62
C ILE A 309 -12.16 13.21 20.38
N LYS A 310 -11.91 12.57 19.23
CA LYS A 310 -12.70 12.76 18.01
C LYS A 310 -13.12 11.43 17.40
N ILE A 311 -14.39 11.32 17.07
CA ILE A 311 -14.95 10.15 16.40
C ILE A 311 -15.17 10.44 14.91
N TYR A 312 -14.72 9.52 14.05
CA TYR A 312 -14.94 9.56 12.61
C TYR A 312 -15.85 8.40 12.19
N GLU A 313 -17.05 8.71 11.69
CA GLU A 313 -17.97 7.70 11.15
C GLU A 313 -17.34 6.98 9.94
N GLN A 314 -17.45 5.66 9.92
CA GLN A 314 -17.15 4.85 8.74
C GLN A 314 -18.28 5.01 7.72
N LYS A 315 -17.98 5.65 6.58
CA LYS A 315 -18.89 5.75 5.42
C LYS A 315 -18.57 4.68 4.39
#